data_AF-A0A9D5MF18-F1
#
_entry.id   AF-A0A9D5MF18-F1
#
_cell.length_a   1.000
_cell.length_b   1.000
_cell.length_c   1.000
_cell.angle_alpha   90.00
_cell.angle_beta   90.00
_cell.angle_gamma   90.00
#
_symmetry.space_group_name_H-M   'P 1'
#
loop_
_entity.id
_entity.type
_entity.pdbx_description
1 polymer ?
#
loop_
_entity_poly.entity_id
_entity_poly.type
_entity_poly.pdbx_seq_one_letter_code
_entity_poly.pdbx_strand_id
1 'polypeptide(L)'
;MKRALVFSGGGARGAYELGAWQALDEIGLRFDAVYGTSIGAINAAYFAQGDLALARSLWEGITMKQIVVTKEEDFSIDVAFHNKLDVLPFLLDNVNHLRMDIAPLEKRVREGLNEGKLRACGMELGVMAVAVPQMAPVPMRLKDMKDGTVADWLIASASAYPIFQTKVIGRQRYIDGGYYDNLPVDMALQDGASEVVAVDIHPAPAHPEYAHMPFLRMVHPRGTLSAFLDFKPALIDRMRRMGYYDTLKAFDRMQGIVYTFRRGDDVRTAREAARFQLAVARFDASVIDRHVFHTSQKQQPPLITALTRETPERALTKHEVWLRGLELAAACMGFREDAIYDPDALARRMLSFVRAREDVPPLTEEGLATAAQFGSRALVKCIARGLAEDGAIPRDMVPHLAAIPDETAAAMFLFSLEGTE
;
A
#
# COMPACT_ATOMS: atom_id res chain seq x y z
N MET A 1 -27.52 11.54 -3.03
CA MET A 1 -26.53 10.45 -3.06
C MET A 1 -25.57 10.73 -1.93
N LYS A 2 -25.40 9.80 -0.98
CA LYS A 2 -24.55 10.02 0.20
C LYS A 2 -23.19 9.37 -0.04
N ARG A 3 -22.11 10.14 0.05
CA ARG A 3 -20.73 9.68 -0.11
C ARG A 3 -19.98 9.70 1.21
N ALA A 4 -19.35 8.58 1.55
CA ALA A 4 -18.53 8.46 2.75
C ALA A 4 -17.04 8.28 2.42
N LEU A 5 -16.19 8.83 3.30
CA LEU A 5 -14.75 8.55 3.34
C LEU A 5 -14.46 7.66 4.55
N VAL A 6 -13.66 6.61 4.38
CA VAL A 6 -13.32 5.67 5.46
C VAL A 6 -11.80 5.55 5.55
N PHE A 7 -11.26 5.74 6.75
CA PHE A 7 -9.84 5.64 7.06
C PHE A 7 -9.56 4.45 7.97
N SER A 8 -8.57 3.63 7.62
CA SER A 8 -8.19 2.46 8.42
C SER A 8 -7.33 2.80 9.66
N GLY A 9 -7.21 1.86 10.59
CA GLY A 9 -6.15 1.90 11.60
C GLY A 9 -4.79 1.52 11.04
N GLY A 10 -3.70 1.73 11.80
CA GLY A 10 -2.34 1.36 11.37
C GLY A 10 -1.18 2.23 11.87
N GLY A 11 -1.39 3.04 12.91
CA GLY A 11 -0.30 3.75 13.61
C GLY A 11 0.39 4.78 12.73
N ALA A 12 1.73 4.75 12.65
CA ALA A 12 2.53 5.68 11.86
C ALA A 12 2.14 5.74 10.37
N ARG A 13 1.51 4.68 9.85
CA ARG A 13 1.05 4.59 8.45
C ARG A 13 -0.05 5.57 8.10
N GLY A 14 -0.74 6.18 9.08
CA GLY A 14 -1.76 7.20 8.82
C GLY A 14 -1.25 8.44 8.08
N ALA A 15 0.07 8.62 7.95
CA ALA A 15 0.65 9.61 7.03
C ALA A 15 0.26 9.38 5.55
N TYR A 16 0.05 8.11 5.16
CA TYR A 16 -0.48 7.73 3.85
C TYR A 16 -1.87 8.35 3.62
N GLU A 17 -2.75 8.30 4.62
CA GLU A 17 -4.10 8.85 4.56
C GLU A 17 -4.12 10.37 4.36
N LEU A 18 -3.14 11.10 4.91
CA LEU A 18 -2.99 12.53 4.60
C LEU A 18 -2.64 12.81 3.15
N GLY A 19 -1.85 11.92 2.55
CA GLY A 19 -1.56 11.94 1.11
C GLY A 19 -2.82 11.73 0.30
N ALA A 20 -3.61 10.72 0.69
CA ALA A 20 -4.87 10.43 0.05
C ALA A 20 -5.86 11.60 0.17
N TRP A 21 -6.01 12.16 1.37
CA TRP A 21 -6.80 13.37 1.60
C TRP A 21 -6.36 14.50 0.67
N GLN A 22 -5.05 14.82 0.61
CA GLN A 22 -4.56 15.87 -0.29
C GLN A 22 -5.01 15.65 -1.75
N ALA A 23 -4.88 14.43 -2.26
CA ALA A 23 -5.29 14.11 -3.63
C ALA A 23 -6.82 14.24 -3.81
N LEU A 24 -7.62 13.80 -2.83
CA LEU A 24 -9.08 13.93 -2.86
C LEU A 24 -9.53 15.40 -2.89
N ASP A 25 -8.87 16.27 -2.12
CA ASP A 25 -9.12 17.71 -2.13
C ASP A 25 -8.80 18.32 -3.51
N GLU A 26 -7.66 17.97 -4.10
CA GLU A 26 -7.25 18.43 -5.44
C GLU A 26 -8.16 17.91 -6.55
N ILE A 27 -8.68 16.68 -6.41
CA ILE A 27 -9.71 16.11 -7.30
C ILE A 27 -11.04 16.88 -7.16
N GLY A 28 -11.28 17.54 -6.03
CA GLY A 28 -12.51 18.26 -5.73
C GLY A 28 -13.65 17.35 -5.26
N LEU A 29 -13.33 16.17 -4.71
CA LEU A 29 -14.36 15.24 -4.23
C LEU A 29 -14.92 15.72 -2.89
N ARG A 30 -16.26 15.69 -2.76
CA ARG A 30 -16.97 16.07 -1.53
C ARG A 30 -17.60 14.85 -0.88
N PHE A 31 -17.64 14.87 0.45
CA PHE A 31 -18.13 13.79 1.30
C PHE A 31 -19.15 14.33 2.29
N ASP A 32 -20.15 13.50 2.60
CA ASP A 32 -21.21 13.79 3.57
C ASP A 32 -20.90 13.18 4.95
N ALA A 33 -20.04 12.16 4.96
CA ALA A 33 -19.67 11.41 6.15
C ALA A 33 -18.21 10.97 6.09
N VAL A 34 -17.57 10.85 7.25
CA VAL A 34 -16.23 10.30 7.40
C VAL A 34 -16.18 9.35 8.60
N TYR A 35 -15.50 8.24 8.43
CA TYR A 35 -15.37 7.20 9.45
C TYR A 35 -13.90 6.82 9.60
N GLY A 36 -13.51 6.40 10.81
CA GLY A 36 -12.19 5.84 10.96
C GLY A 36 -11.99 5.00 12.21
N THR A 37 -10.90 4.24 12.17
CA THR A 37 -10.42 3.41 13.27
C THR A 37 -9.00 3.82 13.64
N SER A 38 -8.67 3.86 14.93
CA SER A 38 -7.34 4.20 15.42
C SER A 38 -6.84 5.53 14.89
N ILE A 39 -5.66 5.54 14.26
CA ILE A 39 -5.14 6.72 13.61
C ILE A 39 -6.05 7.26 12.50
N GLY A 40 -6.78 6.40 11.81
CA GLY A 40 -7.79 6.78 10.84
C GLY A 40 -8.95 7.54 11.48
N ALA A 41 -9.31 7.24 12.73
CA ALA A 41 -10.32 8.03 13.47
C ALA A 41 -9.82 9.46 13.75
N ILE A 42 -8.54 9.60 14.12
CA ILE A 42 -7.91 10.91 14.33
C ILE A 42 -7.91 11.68 13.01
N ASN A 43 -7.43 11.08 11.93
CA ASN A 43 -7.43 11.70 10.59
C ASN A 43 -8.86 12.05 10.12
N ALA A 44 -9.86 11.19 10.38
CA ALA A 44 -11.27 11.44 10.09
C ALA A 44 -11.80 12.69 10.81
N ALA A 45 -11.43 12.90 12.08
CA ALA A 45 -11.81 14.09 12.82
C ALA A 45 -11.16 15.35 12.22
N TYR A 46 -9.86 15.32 11.88
CA TYR A 46 -9.22 16.46 11.22
C TYR A 46 -9.80 16.73 9.82
N PHE A 47 -10.17 15.67 9.08
CA PHE A 47 -10.87 15.75 7.80
C PHE A 47 -12.22 16.46 7.97
N ALA A 48 -13.02 16.07 8.96
CA ALA A 48 -14.27 16.74 9.32
C ALA A 48 -14.10 18.20 9.73
N GLN A 49 -12.99 18.52 10.38
CA GLN A 49 -12.63 19.90 10.69
C GLN A 49 -12.21 20.69 9.44
N GLY A 50 -11.83 20.04 8.34
CA GLY A 50 -11.39 20.68 7.10
C GLY A 50 -10.06 21.42 7.24
N ASP A 51 -9.13 20.92 8.05
CA ASP A 51 -7.82 21.55 8.27
C ASP A 51 -6.67 20.55 8.02
N LEU A 52 -6.33 20.39 6.74
CA LEU A 52 -5.25 19.52 6.29
C LEU A 52 -3.87 19.98 6.78
N ALA A 53 -3.67 21.30 6.92
CA ALA A 53 -2.40 21.84 7.41
C ALA A 53 -2.20 21.48 8.89
N LEU A 54 -3.24 21.62 9.70
CA LEU A 54 -3.21 21.20 11.10
C LEU A 54 -3.03 19.69 11.23
N ALA A 55 -3.71 18.90 10.40
CA ALA A 55 -3.51 17.46 10.34
C ALA A 55 -2.02 17.15 10.06
N ARG A 56 -1.40 17.76 9.04
CA ARG A 56 0.04 17.57 8.74
C ARG A 56 0.94 17.95 9.91
N SER A 57 0.65 19.06 10.59
CA SER A 57 1.46 19.51 11.73
C SER A 57 1.45 18.52 12.91
N LEU A 58 0.35 17.76 13.09
CA LEU A 58 0.28 16.67 14.05
C LEU A 58 1.34 15.63 13.71
N TRP A 59 1.40 15.22 12.44
CA TRP A 59 2.29 14.18 11.93
C TRP A 59 3.76 14.57 11.90
N GLU A 60 4.08 15.80 11.51
CA GLU A 60 5.44 16.34 11.54
C GLU A 60 6.00 16.48 12.97
N GLY A 61 5.09 16.63 13.95
CA GLY A 61 5.45 16.82 15.34
C GLY A 61 5.57 15.55 16.18
N ILE A 62 5.07 14.40 15.70
CA ILE A 62 5.17 13.13 16.42
C ILE A 62 6.58 12.56 16.22
N THR A 63 7.29 12.27 17.31
CA THR A 63 8.60 11.60 17.26
C THR A 63 8.63 10.39 18.18
N MET A 64 9.39 9.36 17.83
CA MET A 64 9.58 8.18 18.67
C MET A 64 10.13 8.51 20.06
N LYS A 65 10.89 9.61 20.23
CA LYS A 65 11.38 10.04 21.55
C LYS A 65 10.25 10.47 22.51
N GLN A 66 9.08 10.82 21.98
CA GLN A 66 7.89 11.15 22.76
C GLN A 66 7.06 9.90 23.11
N ILE A 67 7.42 8.72 22.56
CA ILE A 67 6.75 7.45 22.82
C ILE A 67 7.81 6.52 23.45
N VAL A 68 7.83 6.39 24.78
CA VAL A 68 8.88 5.62 25.47
C VAL A 68 8.80 4.14 25.07
N VAL A 69 9.76 3.69 24.25
CA VAL A 69 9.95 2.27 23.85
C VAL A 69 10.85 1.60 24.88
N THR A 70 10.41 0.52 25.52
CA THR A 70 11.26 -0.25 26.44
C THR A 70 12.05 -1.37 25.76
N LYS A 71 11.71 -1.82 24.55
CA LYS A 71 12.52 -2.71 23.70
C LYS A 71 12.18 -2.56 22.21
N GLU A 72 13.20 -2.49 21.34
CA GLU A 72 13.07 -2.59 19.88
C GLU A 72 12.82 -4.06 19.51
N GLU A 73 11.56 -4.48 19.50
CA GLU A 73 11.14 -5.74 18.88
C GLU A 73 10.19 -5.40 17.72
N ASP A 74 10.30 -6.13 16.61
CA ASP A 74 9.36 -6.04 15.48
C ASP A 74 7.99 -6.56 15.93
N PHE A 75 7.18 -5.69 16.53
CA PHE A 75 5.83 -6.03 16.98
C PHE A 75 4.93 -6.26 15.77
N SER A 76 4.55 -7.51 15.51
CA SER A 76 3.58 -7.87 14.47
C SER A 76 2.13 -7.60 14.90
N ILE A 77 1.85 -6.42 15.48
CA ILE A 77 0.47 -6.01 15.84
C ILE A 77 -0.47 -6.05 14.63
N ASP A 78 0.09 -5.90 13.42
CA ASP A 78 -0.63 -6.08 12.17
C ASP A 78 -1.37 -7.43 12.11
N VAL A 79 -0.76 -8.52 12.58
CA VAL A 79 -1.38 -9.86 12.59
C VAL A 79 -2.66 -9.85 13.43
N ALA A 80 -2.62 -9.22 14.61
CA ALA A 80 -3.77 -9.12 15.50
C ALA A 80 -4.91 -8.27 14.89
N PHE A 81 -4.60 -7.29 14.04
CA PHE A 81 -5.62 -6.50 13.33
C PHE A 81 -6.21 -7.20 12.11
N HIS A 82 -5.56 -8.24 11.58
CA HIS A 82 -6.02 -8.94 10.37
C HIS A 82 -6.81 -10.20 10.69
N ASN A 83 -6.55 -10.83 11.84
CA ASN A 83 -7.20 -12.08 12.22
C ASN A 83 -7.76 -12.02 13.65
N LYS A 84 -9.08 -12.13 13.74
CA LYS A 84 -9.81 -12.12 15.02
C LYS A 84 -9.36 -13.23 15.97
N LEU A 85 -8.89 -14.36 15.45
CA LEU A 85 -8.39 -15.47 16.26
C LEU A 85 -7.06 -15.14 16.96
N ASP A 86 -6.27 -14.20 16.41
CA ASP A 86 -4.94 -13.86 16.92
C ASP A 86 -4.99 -12.72 17.95
N VAL A 87 -6.13 -12.03 18.09
CA VAL A 87 -6.31 -10.95 19.07
C VAL A 87 -6.07 -11.42 20.50
N LEU A 88 -6.74 -12.49 20.94
CA LEU A 88 -6.64 -12.95 22.32
C LEU A 88 -5.23 -13.48 22.67
N PRO A 89 -4.59 -14.34 21.84
CA PRO A 89 -3.19 -14.71 22.02
C PRO A 89 -2.26 -13.48 22.12
N PHE A 90 -2.38 -12.54 21.18
CA PHE A 90 -1.58 -11.31 21.20
C PHE A 90 -1.74 -10.52 22.50
N LEU A 91 -2.97 -10.33 22.98
CA LEU A 91 -3.23 -9.62 24.24
C LEU A 91 -2.59 -10.33 25.44
N LEU A 92 -2.74 -11.65 25.53
CA LEU A 92 -2.21 -12.46 26.65
C LEU A 92 -0.68 -12.49 26.66
N ASP A 93 -0.06 -12.68 25.50
CA ASP A 93 1.39 -12.79 25.37
C ASP A 93 2.10 -11.47 25.70
N ASN A 94 1.43 -10.34 25.50
CA ASN A 94 2.05 -9.02 25.60
C ASN A 94 1.59 -8.18 26.81
N VAL A 95 0.62 -8.64 27.60
CA VAL A 95 0.01 -7.86 28.71
C VAL A 95 1.00 -7.38 29.78
N ASN A 96 2.06 -8.16 30.01
CA ASN A 96 3.06 -7.89 31.04
C ASN A 96 4.30 -7.16 30.51
N HIS A 97 4.42 -7.00 29.19
CA HIS A 97 5.67 -6.61 28.54
C HIS A 97 5.63 -5.23 27.91
N LEU A 98 4.45 -4.72 27.55
CA LEU A 98 4.31 -3.51 26.74
C LEU A 98 3.44 -2.48 27.43
N ARG A 99 4.00 -1.28 27.63
CA ARG A 99 3.27 -0.06 28.02
C ARG A 99 4.02 1.15 27.52
N MET A 100 3.56 1.73 26.43
CA MET A 100 4.01 3.03 25.96
C MET A 100 3.04 4.11 26.43
N ASP A 101 3.57 5.27 26.82
CA ASP A 101 2.78 6.43 27.18
C ASP A 101 2.36 7.22 25.93
N ILE A 102 1.05 7.36 25.73
CA ILE A 102 0.45 8.13 24.62
C ILE A 102 0.01 9.53 25.03
N ALA A 103 0.30 9.98 26.26
CA ALA A 103 -0.05 11.33 26.73
C ALA A 103 0.40 12.45 25.77
N PRO A 104 1.57 12.38 25.09
CA PRO A 104 1.95 13.39 24.10
C PRO A 104 1.03 13.42 22.87
N LEU A 105 0.58 12.26 22.38
CA LEU A 105 -0.38 12.16 21.29
C LEU A 105 -1.74 12.71 21.75
N GLU A 106 -2.22 12.29 22.93
CA GLU A 106 -3.47 12.77 23.50
C GLU A 106 -3.49 14.29 23.66
N LYS A 107 -2.40 14.87 24.17
CA LYS A 107 -2.25 16.31 24.28
C LYS A 107 -2.37 17.00 22.92
N ARG A 108 -1.64 16.53 21.90
CA ARG A 108 -1.68 17.12 20.56
C ARG A 108 -3.05 17.01 19.90
N VAL A 109 -3.72 15.85 20.04
CA VAL A 109 -5.09 15.67 19.55
C VAL A 109 -6.03 16.67 20.21
N ARG A 110 -5.97 16.82 21.54
CA ARG A 110 -6.80 17.80 22.27
C ARG A 110 -6.52 19.25 21.87
N GLU A 111 -5.26 19.61 21.65
CA GLU A 111 -4.87 20.97 21.25
C GLU A 111 -5.33 21.32 19.83
N GLY A 112 -5.33 20.35 18.90
CA GLY A 112 -5.74 20.58 17.51
C GLY A 112 -7.23 20.36 17.22
N LEU A 113 -7.97 19.72 18.12
CA LEU A 113 -9.37 19.40 17.90
C LEU A 113 -10.29 20.56 18.32
N ASN A 114 -11.08 21.10 17.39
CA ASN A 114 -12.18 22.00 17.70
C ASN A 114 -13.53 21.27 17.61
N GLU A 115 -14.02 20.78 18.75
CA GLU A 115 -15.29 20.05 18.82
C GLU A 115 -16.49 20.90 18.36
N GLY A 116 -16.50 22.20 18.66
CA GLY A 116 -17.56 23.10 18.19
C GLY A 116 -17.62 23.16 16.67
N LYS A 117 -16.46 23.26 16.01
CA LYS A 117 -16.35 23.24 14.55
C LYS A 117 -16.80 21.89 13.98
N LEU A 118 -16.41 20.77 14.60
CA LEU A 118 -16.85 19.43 14.18
C LEU A 118 -18.37 19.28 14.24
N ARG A 119 -19.00 19.69 15.34
CA ARG A 119 -20.45 19.59 15.50
C ARG A 119 -21.21 20.53 14.56
N ALA A 120 -20.60 21.67 14.18
CA ALA A 120 -21.21 22.67 13.31
C ALA A 120 -20.97 22.42 11.80
N CYS A 121 -19.99 21.60 11.41
CA CYS A 121 -19.59 21.45 9.99
C CYS A 121 -20.63 20.69 9.14
N GLY A 122 -21.58 20.00 9.76
CA GLY A 122 -22.63 19.24 9.06
C GLY A 122 -22.20 17.88 8.51
N MET A 123 -20.91 17.52 8.59
CA MET A 123 -20.42 16.19 8.21
C MET A 123 -20.66 15.17 9.33
N GLU A 124 -21.14 13.99 8.97
CA GLU A 124 -21.21 12.88 9.91
C GLU A 124 -19.80 12.34 10.20
N LEU A 125 -19.50 12.07 11.47
CA LEU A 125 -18.23 11.48 11.90
C LEU A 125 -18.52 10.22 12.71
N GLY A 126 -17.85 9.12 12.36
CA GLY A 126 -17.90 7.85 13.10
C GLY A 126 -16.53 7.32 13.49
N VAL A 127 -16.46 6.67 14.63
CA VAL A 127 -15.24 6.16 15.26
C VAL A 127 -15.49 4.73 15.77
N MET A 128 -14.63 3.79 15.40
CA MET A 128 -14.70 2.42 15.93
C MET A 128 -13.81 2.27 17.17
N ALA A 129 -14.36 1.71 18.24
CA ALA A 129 -13.61 1.30 19.43
C ALA A 129 -14.10 -0.08 19.91
N VAL A 130 -13.38 -0.72 20.82
CA VAL A 130 -13.79 -1.99 21.44
C VAL A 130 -13.88 -1.84 22.95
N ALA A 131 -15.02 -2.21 23.54
CA ALA A 131 -15.22 -2.20 24.98
C ALA A 131 -14.62 -3.46 25.64
N VAL A 132 -13.83 -3.26 26.70
CA VAL A 132 -13.20 -4.34 27.48
C VAL A 132 -13.72 -4.38 28.93
N PRO A 133 -13.95 -5.56 29.52
CA PRO A 133 -13.46 -6.89 29.10
C PRO A 133 -14.34 -7.65 28.11
N GLN A 134 -15.50 -7.11 27.71
CA GLN A 134 -16.48 -7.84 26.89
C GLN A 134 -16.00 -8.12 25.46
N MET A 135 -14.97 -7.42 24.98
CA MET A 135 -14.50 -7.43 23.59
C MET A 135 -15.63 -7.11 22.62
N ALA A 136 -16.52 -6.17 23.00
CA ALA A 136 -17.68 -5.79 22.21
C ALA A 136 -17.37 -4.55 21.34
N PRO A 137 -17.76 -4.54 20.06
CA PRO A 137 -17.58 -3.38 19.20
C PRO A 137 -18.44 -2.20 19.65
N VAL A 138 -17.90 -0.98 19.51
CA VAL A 138 -18.58 0.27 19.83
C VAL A 138 -18.40 1.25 18.66
N PRO A 139 -19.27 1.17 17.63
CA PRO A 139 -19.30 2.11 16.52
C PRO A 139 -19.92 3.44 16.96
N MET A 140 -19.10 4.34 17.51
CA MET A 140 -19.53 5.61 18.08
C MET A 140 -19.67 6.68 16.99
N ARG A 141 -20.80 7.39 16.95
CA ARG A 141 -21.02 8.51 16.02
C ARG A 141 -20.96 9.82 16.79
N LEU A 142 -20.48 10.89 16.15
CA LEU A 142 -20.35 12.22 16.76
C LEU A 142 -21.65 12.71 17.42
N LYS A 143 -22.80 12.43 16.80
CA LYS A 143 -24.13 12.77 17.34
C LYS A 143 -24.46 12.08 18.67
N ASP A 144 -23.86 10.93 18.92
CA ASP A 144 -24.08 10.11 20.12
C ASP A 144 -23.00 10.36 21.19
N MET A 145 -21.91 11.06 20.84
CA MET A 145 -20.85 11.47 21.77
C MET A 145 -21.32 12.63 22.65
N LYS A 146 -21.09 12.53 23.96
CA LYS A 146 -21.32 13.63 24.90
C LYS A 146 -20.41 14.82 24.58
N ASP A 147 -20.89 16.03 24.83
CA ASP A 147 -20.09 17.25 24.68
C ASP A 147 -18.79 17.17 25.49
N GLY A 148 -17.68 17.54 24.86
CA GLY A 148 -16.34 17.52 25.44
C GLY A 148 -15.64 16.16 25.41
N THR A 149 -16.28 15.11 24.87
CA THR A 149 -15.73 13.73 24.88
C THR A 149 -15.20 13.26 23.54
N VAL A 150 -15.23 14.09 22.48
CA VAL A 150 -14.79 13.64 21.14
C VAL A 150 -13.33 13.20 21.15
N ALA A 151 -12.45 13.99 21.75
CA ALA A 151 -11.04 13.61 21.90
C ALA A 151 -10.86 12.30 22.69
N ASP A 152 -11.71 12.03 23.69
CA ASP A 152 -11.64 10.77 24.43
C ASP A 152 -11.97 9.56 23.56
N TRP A 153 -12.96 9.69 22.66
CA TRP A 153 -13.31 8.62 21.72
C TRP A 153 -12.23 8.39 20.65
N LEU A 154 -11.58 9.46 20.17
CA LEU A 154 -10.45 9.33 19.26
C LEU A 154 -9.28 8.58 19.92
N ILE A 155 -8.96 8.92 21.17
CA ILE A 155 -7.89 8.23 21.93
C ILE A 155 -8.29 6.80 22.27
N ALA A 156 -9.55 6.53 22.63
CA ALA A 156 -10.05 5.17 22.82
C ALA A 156 -9.88 4.32 21.56
N SER A 157 -10.20 4.87 20.39
CA SER A 157 -10.03 4.22 19.11
C SER A 157 -8.56 3.94 18.77
N ALA A 158 -7.63 4.76 19.26
CA ALA A 158 -6.17 4.61 19.05
C ALA A 158 -5.43 3.91 20.22
N SER A 159 -6.16 3.37 21.21
CA SER A 159 -5.58 2.65 22.35
C SER A 159 -5.24 1.20 21.98
N ALA A 160 -4.20 1.00 21.17
CA ALA A 160 -3.67 -0.30 20.72
C ALA A 160 -3.08 -1.13 21.87
N TYR A 161 -3.93 -1.59 22.79
CA TYR A 161 -3.57 -2.36 23.97
C TYR A 161 -3.04 -3.76 23.58
N PRO A 162 -1.94 -4.27 24.17
CA PRO A 162 -1.25 -3.74 25.34
C PRO A 162 -0.14 -2.72 25.05
N ILE A 163 0.21 -2.45 23.79
CA ILE A 163 1.23 -1.44 23.44
C ILE A 163 0.88 -0.10 24.07
N PHE A 164 -0.36 0.35 23.94
CA PHE A 164 -0.88 1.57 24.56
C PHE A 164 -1.86 1.25 25.70
N GLN A 165 -1.98 2.16 26.67
CA GLN A 165 -2.95 2.02 27.74
C GLN A 165 -4.40 2.08 27.21
N THR A 166 -5.30 1.33 27.85
CA THR A 166 -6.74 1.42 27.61
C THR A 166 -7.26 2.81 27.98
N LYS A 167 -8.23 3.34 27.23
CA LYS A 167 -8.91 4.59 27.57
C LYS A 167 -10.17 4.33 28.39
N VAL A 168 -10.39 5.11 29.45
CA VAL A 168 -11.63 5.05 30.25
C VAL A 168 -12.54 6.20 29.80
N ILE A 169 -13.79 5.89 29.45
CA ILE A 169 -14.84 6.88 29.19
C ILE A 169 -16.04 6.54 30.09
N GLY A 170 -16.34 7.43 31.04
CA GLY A 170 -17.28 7.14 32.12
C GLY A 170 -16.76 6.03 33.03
N ARG A 171 -17.46 4.87 33.06
CA ARG A 171 -17.06 3.69 33.86
C ARG A 171 -16.55 2.53 33.00
N GLN A 172 -16.52 2.70 31.68
CA GLN A 172 -16.18 1.66 30.72
C GLN A 172 -14.77 1.88 30.19
N ARG A 173 -14.01 0.78 30.02
CA ARG A 173 -12.71 0.78 29.36
C ARG A 173 -12.84 0.42 27.89
N TYR A 174 -12.01 1.06 27.07
CA TYR A 174 -11.97 0.89 25.64
C TYR A 174 -10.54 0.67 25.15
N ILE A 175 -10.43 -0.11 24.08
CA ILE A 175 -9.21 -0.35 23.31
C ILE A 175 -9.48 -0.05 21.84
N ASP A 176 -8.41 -0.14 21.05
CA ASP A 176 -8.41 0.14 19.62
C ASP A 176 -9.52 -0.60 18.86
N GLY A 177 -10.17 0.12 17.94
CA GLY A 177 -11.21 -0.43 17.08
C GLY A 177 -10.70 -1.50 16.10
N GLY A 178 -9.40 -1.47 15.79
CA GLY A 178 -8.74 -2.35 14.83
C GLY A 178 -8.80 -3.83 15.21
N TYR A 179 -9.02 -4.14 16.50
CA TYR A 179 -9.26 -5.51 16.96
C TYR A 179 -10.62 -6.09 16.55
N TYR A 180 -11.52 -5.26 16.03
CA TYR A 180 -12.83 -5.68 15.55
C TYR A 180 -13.05 -5.38 14.07
N ASP A 181 -12.91 -4.10 13.70
CA ASP A 181 -13.11 -3.60 12.33
C ASP A 181 -12.13 -2.45 12.08
N ASN A 182 -11.03 -2.80 11.42
CA ASN A 182 -9.93 -1.87 11.18
C ASN A 182 -10.19 -0.88 10.03
N LEU A 183 -11.20 -1.11 9.19
CA LEU A 183 -11.59 -0.23 8.10
C LEU A 183 -13.13 -0.13 8.09
N PRO A 184 -13.76 0.78 8.85
CA PRO A 184 -15.16 0.67 9.23
C PRO A 184 -16.16 1.05 8.11
N VAL A 185 -16.10 0.35 6.97
CA VAL A 185 -17.00 0.51 5.82
C VAL A 185 -18.44 0.19 6.19
N ASP A 186 -18.65 -0.79 7.06
CA ASP A 186 -19.98 -1.17 7.56
C ASP A 186 -20.70 -0.02 8.24
N MET A 187 -19.97 0.85 8.98
CA MET A 187 -20.58 2.03 9.60
C MET A 187 -21.13 2.99 8.54
N ALA A 188 -20.37 3.23 7.47
CA ALA A 188 -20.80 4.09 6.37
C ALA A 188 -22.05 3.53 5.68
N LEU A 189 -22.07 2.22 5.41
CA LEU A 189 -23.22 1.56 4.77
C LEU A 189 -24.47 1.58 5.66
N GLN A 190 -24.32 1.30 6.96
CA GLN A 190 -25.41 1.36 7.93
C GLN A 190 -26.02 2.76 8.04
N ASP A 191 -25.19 3.80 7.86
CA ASP A 191 -25.63 5.20 7.86
C ASP A 191 -26.15 5.65 6.48
N GLY A 192 -26.29 4.74 5.51
CA GLY A 192 -26.92 4.99 4.22
C GLY A 192 -26.00 5.54 3.14
N ALA A 193 -24.68 5.41 3.28
CA ALA A 193 -23.75 5.74 2.21
C ALA A 193 -24.00 4.82 0.99
N SER A 194 -24.14 5.45 -0.18
CA SER A 194 -24.30 4.77 -1.48
C SER A 194 -23.01 4.74 -2.29
N GLU A 195 -22.00 5.48 -1.85
CA GLU A 195 -20.65 5.50 -2.41
C GLU A 195 -19.65 5.66 -1.27
N VAL A 196 -18.61 4.86 -1.26
CA VAL A 196 -17.58 4.81 -0.22
C VAL A 196 -16.23 4.90 -0.90
N VAL A 197 -15.41 5.86 -0.47
CA VAL A 197 -13.97 5.87 -0.73
C VAL A 197 -13.30 5.37 0.54
N ALA A 198 -12.61 4.24 0.46
CA ALA A 198 -11.92 3.65 1.60
C ALA A 198 -10.41 3.73 1.39
N VAL A 199 -9.69 4.30 2.35
CA VAL A 199 -8.23 4.35 2.37
C VAL A 199 -7.75 3.31 3.37
N ASP A 200 -7.29 2.18 2.84
CA ASP A 200 -6.78 1.04 3.61
C ASP A 200 -5.26 1.07 3.60
N ILE A 201 -4.62 1.18 4.77
CA ILE A 201 -3.15 1.27 4.90
C ILE A 201 -2.50 -0.09 5.20
N HIS A 202 -3.26 -1.17 5.01
CA HIS A 202 -2.78 -2.54 5.17
C HIS A 202 -2.63 -3.27 3.83
N PRO A 203 -1.69 -4.23 3.76
CA PRO A 203 -1.40 -4.95 2.52
C PRO A 203 -2.49 -5.97 2.14
N ALA A 204 -3.28 -6.44 3.09
CA ALA A 204 -4.42 -7.31 2.85
C ALA A 204 -5.73 -6.51 3.01
N PRO A 205 -6.70 -6.66 2.10
CA PRO A 205 -7.95 -5.93 2.19
C PRO A 205 -8.72 -6.34 3.44
N ALA A 206 -9.11 -5.36 4.26
CA ALA A 206 -9.88 -5.61 5.49
C ALA A 206 -11.31 -6.14 5.22
N HIS A 207 -11.86 -5.84 4.04
CA HIS A 207 -13.22 -6.23 3.61
C HIS A 207 -13.21 -6.91 2.24
N PRO A 208 -12.67 -8.13 2.12
CA PRO A 208 -12.59 -8.85 0.84
C PRO A 208 -13.98 -9.10 0.20
N GLU A 209 -15.04 -9.19 1.01
CA GLU A 209 -16.43 -9.32 0.56
C GLU A 209 -16.92 -8.12 -0.28
N TYR A 210 -16.32 -6.94 -0.08
CA TYR A 210 -16.69 -5.72 -0.80
C TYR A 210 -15.72 -5.37 -1.93
N ALA A 211 -14.61 -6.10 -2.09
CA ALA A 211 -13.51 -5.74 -3.00
C ALA A 211 -13.92 -5.52 -4.46
N HIS A 212 -15.03 -6.11 -4.90
CA HIS A 212 -15.54 -6.01 -6.27
C HIS A 212 -16.87 -5.24 -6.39
N MET A 213 -17.33 -4.61 -5.31
CA MET A 213 -18.60 -3.91 -5.31
C MET A 213 -18.45 -2.49 -5.88
N PRO A 214 -19.38 -2.04 -6.74
CA PRO A 214 -19.26 -0.76 -7.44
C PRO A 214 -19.43 0.46 -6.52
N PHE A 215 -20.03 0.28 -5.33
CA PHE A 215 -20.16 1.37 -4.35
C PHE A 215 -18.84 1.68 -3.64
N LEU A 216 -17.88 0.74 -3.64
CA LEU A 216 -16.62 0.86 -2.90
C LEU A 216 -15.48 1.17 -3.85
N ARG A 217 -14.81 2.29 -3.62
CA ARG A 217 -13.53 2.62 -4.24
C ARG A 217 -12.43 2.52 -3.20
N MET A 218 -11.57 1.51 -3.34
CA MET A 218 -10.43 1.33 -2.47
C MET A 218 -9.21 2.10 -2.96
N VAL A 219 -8.60 2.85 -2.05
CA VAL A 219 -7.23 3.37 -2.14
C VAL A 219 -6.41 2.56 -1.16
N HIS A 220 -5.41 1.84 -1.65
CA HIS A 220 -4.58 1.00 -0.81
C HIS A 220 -3.15 0.90 -1.37
N PRO A 221 -2.14 0.75 -0.50
CA PRO A 221 -0.75 0.74 -0.91
C PRO A 221 -0.45 -0.52 -1.71
N ARG A 222 0.06 -0.34 -2.93
CA ARG A 222 0.61 -1.45 -3.73
C ARG A 222 2.10 -1.72 -3.46
N GLY A 223 2.73 -0.89 -2.64
CA GLY A 223 4.11 -1.06 -2.18
C GLY A 223 4.19 -1.10 -0.66
N THR A 224 5.31 -1.60 -0.13
CA THR A 224 5.49 -1.77 1.31
C THR A 224 5.52 -0.42 2.04
N LEU A 225 4.63 -0.24 3.02
CA LEU A 225 4.67 0.85 3.99
C LEU A 225 5.62 0.52 5.16
N SER A 226 6.01 1.52 5.97
CA SER A 226 6.87 1.29 7.13
C SER A 226 6.13 0.57 8.27
N ALA A 227 6.88 0.15 9.30
CA ALA A 227 6.31 -0.50 10.48
C ALA A 227 5.32 0.40 11.23
N PHE A 228 4.43 -0.21 12.02
CA PHE A 228 3.36 0.43 12.78
C PHE A 228 3.84 1.60 13.67
N LEU A 229 5.04 1.51 14.23
CA LEU A 229 5.63 2.55 15.10
C LEU A 229 6.80 3.30 14.45
N ASP A 230 7.02 3.24 13.13
CA ASP A 230 8.15 3.96 12.52
C ASP A 230 7.78 5.41 12.13
N PHE A 231 8.03 6.33 13.06
CA PHE A 231 7.77 7.77 12.89
C PHE A 231 8.99 8.56 12.34
N LYS A 232 9.92 7.92 11.64
CA LYS A 232 11.04 8.66 11.00
C LYS A 232 10.49 9.64 9.95
N PRO A 233 10.89 10.93 9.95
CA PRO A 233 10.36 11.93 9.04
C PRO A 233 10.43 11.56 7.55
N ALA A 234 11.52 10.91 7.13
CA ALA A 234 11.68 10.46 5.75
C ALA A 234 10.66 9.37 5.34
N LEU A 235 10.28 8.49 6.27
CA LEU A 235 9.28 7.45 6.03
C LEU A 235 7.87 8.04 6.04
N ILE A 236 7.57 8.95 6.96
CA ILE A 236 6.32 9.72 6.99
C ILE A 236 6.10 10.44 5.65
N ASP A 237 7.11 11.17 5.15
CA ASP A 237 6.99 11.85 3.87
C ASP A 237 6.86 10.88 2.67
N ARG A 238 7.57 9.75 2.69
CA ARG A 238 7.40 8.68 1.69
C ARG A 238 5.98 8.16 1.68
N MET A 239 5.43 7.75 2.84
CA MET A 239 4.07 7.20 2.94
C MET A 239 3.02 8.22 2.48
N ARG A 240 3.18 9.49 2.87
CA ARG A 240 2.32 10.58 2.39
C ARG A 240 2.35 10.72 0.88
N ARG A 241 3.53 10.64 0.24
CA ARG A 241 3.64 10.66 -1.22
C ARG A 241 2.96 9.44 -1.86
N MET A 242 3.15 8.25 -1.29
CA MET A 242 2.49 7.02 -1.77
C MET A 242 0.96 7.15 -1.74
N GLY A 243 0.37 7.60 -0.61
CA GLY A 243 -1.08 7.75 -0.49
C GLY A 243 -1.66 8.80 -1.44
N TYR A 244 -0.91 9.86 -1.70
CA TYR A 244 -1.26 10.83 -2.73
C TYR A 244 -1.29 10.20 -4.12
N TYR A 245 -0.23 9.46 -4.50
CA TYR A 245 -0.15 8.85 -5.83
C TYR A 245 -1.16 7.72 -6.05
N ASP A 246 -1.35 6.84 -5.08
CA ASP A 246 -2.31 5.74 -5.17
C ASP A 246 -3.75 6.26 -5.27
N THR A 247 -4.06 7.37 -4.60
CA THR A 247 -5.34 8.06 -4.76
C THR A 247 -5.49 8.62 -6.17
N LEU A 248 -4.48 9.29 -6.71
CA LEU A 248 -4.54 9.77 -8.09
C LEU A 248 -4.73 8.62 -9.10
N LYS A 249 -4.10 7.45 -8.87
CA LYS A 249 -4.30 6.25 -9.69
C LYS A 249 -5.72 5.68 -9.54
N ALA A 250 -6.24 5.58 -8.33
CA ALA A 250 -7.61 5.09 -8.05
C ALA A 250 -8.72 5.97 -8.65
N PHE A 251 -8.39 7.22 -9.02
CA PHE A 251 -9.28 8.18 -9.67
C PHE A 251 -8.86 8.51 -11.11
N ASP A 252 -8.09 7.62 -11.74
CA ASP A 252 -7.70 7.73 -13.15
C ASP A 252 -6.94 9.01 -13.54
N ARG A 253 -6.36 9.72 -12.56
CA ARG A 253 -5.55 10.92 -12.80
C ARG A 253 -4.11 10.61 -13.16
N MET A 254 -3.61 9.47 -12.68
CA MET A 254 -2.30 8.90 -12.99
C MET A 254 -2.46 7.42 -13.36
N GLN A 255 -1.37 6.78 -13.78
CA GLN A 255 -1.35 5.36 -14.12
C GLN A 255 -0.16 4.64 -13.48
N GLY A 256 -0.14 3.32 -13.58
CA GLY A 256 0.82 2.44 -12.90
C GLY A 256 0.14 1.57 -11.85
N ILE A 257 0.89 0.62 -11.30
CA ILE A 257 0.44 -0.27 -10.22
C ILE A 257 1.28 0.03 -8.99
N VAL A 258 2.59 -0.27 -9.01
CA VAL A 258 3.51 0.07 -7.92
C VAL A 258 4.09 1.47 -8.11
N TYR A 259 4.51 1.79 -9.33
CA TYR A 259 5.06 3.10 -9.66
C TYR A 259 3.94 4.05 -10.09
N THR A 260 4.31 5.32 -10.25
CA THR A 260 3.38 6.36 -10.67
C THR A 260 3.87 7.02 -11.94
N PHE A 261 3.05 6.95 -12.98
CA PHE A 261 3.34 7.54 -14.28
C PHE A 261 2.29 8.59 -14.64
N ARG A 262 2.75 9.64 -15.31
CA ARG A 262 1.84 10.54 -16.03
C ARG A 262 1.12 9.74 -17.13
N ARG A 263 -0.13 10.10 -17.41
CA ARG A 263 -0.85 9.54 -18.56
C ARG A 263 -0.17 9.95 -19.87
N GLY A 264 0.05 8.98 -20.76
CA GLY A 264 0.73 9.13 -22.04
C GLY A 264 -0.18 8.72 -23.21
N ASP A 265 0.41 8.49 -24.37
CA ASP A 265 -0.31 8.11 -25.60
C ASP A 265 -0.43 6.59 -25.74
N ASP A 266 -1.64 6.05 -25.50
CA ASP A 266 -1.92 4.61 -25.34
C ASP A 266 -1.80 3.78 -26.64
N VAL A 267 -1.69 4.42 -27.81
CA VAL A 267 -1.69 3.69 -29.10
C VAL A 267 -0.36 3.02 -29.37
N ARG A 268 0.77 3.70 -29.10
CA ARG A 268 2.12 3.13 -29.32
C ARG A 268 2.38 1.98 -28.34
N THR A 269 2.00 2.17 -27.08
CA THR A 269 2.21 1.19 -26.01
C THR A 269 1.50 -0.13 -26.28
N ALA A 270 0.36 -0.13 -26.99
CA ALA A 270 -0.37 -1.35 -27.32
C ALA A 270 0.43 -2.36 -28.18
N ARG A 271 1.26 -1.88 -29.12
CA ARG A 271 2.09 -2.77 -29.97
C ARG A 271 3.27 -3.34 -29.18
N GLU A 272 3.93 -2.51 -28.38
CA GLU A 272 5.02 -2.91 -27.50
C GLU A 272 4.53 -3.90 -26.44
N ALA A 273 3.37 -3.63 -25.83
CA ALA A 273 2.69 -4.52 -24.91
C ALA A 273 2.47 -5.93 -25.50
N ALA A 274 1.97 -6.00 -26.74
CA ALA A 274 1.72 -7.28 -27.40
C ALA A 274 3.00 -8.09 -27.65
N ARG A 275 4.10 -7.42 -28.02
CA ARG A 275 5.41 -8.06 -28.20
C ARG A 275 5.95 -8.58 -26.87
N PHE A 276 5.93 -7.75 -25.84
CA PHE A 276 6.38 -8.12 -24.51
C PHE A 276 5.56 -9.29 -23.94
N GLN A 277 4.23 -9.20 -24.00
CA GLN A 277 3.32 -10.25 -23.55
C GLN A 277 3.58 -11.59 -24.25
N LEU A 278 3.81 -11.58 -25.57
CA LEU A 278 4.10 -12.79 -26.32
C LEU A 278 5.46 -13.39 -25.93
N ALA A 279 6.47 -12.54 -25.68
CA ALA A 279 7.78 -12.99 -25.23
C ALA A 279 7.67 -13.70 -23.87
N VAL A 280 6.99 -13.08 -22.90
CA VAL A 280 6.72 -13.67 -21.57
C VAL A 280 5.97 -15.00 -21.68
N ALA A 281 4.88 -15.05 -22.45
CA ALA A 281 4.09 -16.26 -22.60
C ALA A 281 4.89 -17.41 -23.24
N ARG A 282 5.78 -17.11 -24.19
CA ARG A 282 6.66 -18.12 -24.81
C ARG A 282 7.69 -18.66 -23.82
N PHE A 283 8.27 -17.80 -23.00
CA PHE A 283 9.22 -18.22 -21.96
C PHE A 283 8.56 -19.12 -20.93
N ASP A 284 7.43 -18.70 -20.35
CA ASP A 284 6.76 -19.52 -19.34
C ASP A 284 6.24 -20.85 -19.92
N ALA A 285 5.86 -20.87 -21.20
CA ALA A 285 5.50 -22.11 -21.89
C ALA A 285 6.68 -23.08 -22.08
N SER A 286 7.93 -22.60 -22.10
CA SER A 286 9.11 -23.48 -22.12
C SER A 286 9.55 -23.93 -20.72
N VAL A 287 9.10 -23.26 -19.66
CA VAL A 287 9.34 -23.65 -18.27
C VAL A 287 8.34 -24.71 -17.81
N ILE A 288 7.06 -24.54 -18.16
CA ILE A 288 5.99 -25.44 -17.69
C ILE A 288 6.02 -26.74 -18.48
N ASP A 289 6.50 -27.82 -17.86
CA ASP A 289 6.39 -29.16 -18.43
C ASP A 289 5.03 -29.79 -18.10
N ARG A 290 4.16 -29.89 -19.10
CA ARG A 290 2.81 -30.47 -18.97
C ARG A 290 2.79 -32.00 -19.10
N HIS A 291 3.92 -32.66 -19.35
CA HIS A 291 4.00 -34.11 -19.59
C HIS A 291 4.40 -34.92 -18.35
N VAL A 292 4.74 -34.28 -17.23
CA VAL A 292 5.10 -34.98 -15.99
C VAL A 292 3.85 -35.32 -15.18
N PHE A 293 3.47 -36.60 -15.17
CA PHE A 293 2.30 -37.12 -14.44
C PHE A 293 2.46 -37.16 -12.90
N HIS A 294 3.57 -36.71 -12.31
CA HIS A 294 3.88 -36.99 -10.90
C HIS A 294 4.71 -35.93 -10.16
N THR A 295 4.27 -34.67 -10.13
CA THR A 295 4.68 -33.78 -9.03
C THR A 295 3.44 -33.12 -8.43
N SER A 296 3.28 -33.26 -7.12
CA SER A 296 2.20 -32.63 -6.34
C SER A 296 2.29 -31.10 -6.28
N GLN A 297 3.35 -30.51 -6.83
CA GLN A 297 3.52 -29.06 -6.98
C GLN A 297 3.24 -28.64 -8.42
N LYS A 298 2.12 -27.94 -8.62
CA LYS A 298 1.85 -27.20 -9.87
C LYS A 298 2.99 -26.20 -10.09
N GLN A 299 3.77 -26.37 -11.15
CA GLN A 299 4.73 -25.35 -11.59
C GLN A 299 3.96 -24.08 -11.94
N GLN A 300 4.25 -22.99 -11.23
CA GLN A 300 3.67 -21.68 -11.53
C GLN A 300 4.46 -21.02 -12.66
N PRO A 301 3.80 -20.33 -13.61
CA PRO A 301 4.48 -19.58 -14.66
C PRO A 301 5.29 -18.42 -14.03
N PRO A 302 6.63 -18.46 -14.03
CA PRO A 302 7.44 -17.54 -13.21
C PRO A 302 7.29 -16.08 -13.64
N LEU A 303 7.32 -15.77 -14.93
CA LEU A 303 7.26 -14.39 -15.40
C LEU A 303 5.85 -13.81 -15.34
N ILE A 304 4.83 -14.59 -15.69
CA ILE A 304 3.43 -14.18 -15.49
C ILE A 304 3.18 -13.90 -14.01
N THR A 305 3.68 -14.75 -13.11
CA THR A 305 3.56 -14.55 -11.66
C THR A 305 4.20 -13.23 -11.23
N ALA A 306 5.39 -12.90 -11.72
CA ALA A 306 6.05 -11.61 -11.44
C ALA A 306 5.25 -10.39 -11.95
N LEU A 307 4.61 -10.50 -13.12
CA LEU A 307 3.78 -9.43 -13.67
C LEU A 307 2.49 -9.23 -12.87
N THR A 308 1.83 -10.31 -12.45
CA THR A 308 0.50 -10.26 -11.82
C THR A 308 0.52 -10.20 -10.29
N ARG A 309 1.69 -10.34 -9.65
CA ARG A 309 1.85 -10.44 -8.19
C ARG A 309 1.13 -9.36 -7.39
N GLU A 310 1.12 -8.13 -7.91
CA GLU A 310 0.57 -6.95 -7.22
C GLU A 310 -0.92 -6.72 -7.48
N THR A 311 -1.54 -7.50 -8.37
CA THR A 311 -2.97 -7.44 -8.69
C THR A 311 -3.58 -8.85 -8.81
N PRO A 312 -3.45 -9.72 -7.79
CA PRO A 312 -3.96 -11.09 -7.86
C PRO A 312 -5.49 -11.16 -8.02
N GLU A 313 -6.20 -10.08 -7.68
CA GLU A 313 -7.65 -9.99 -7.70
C GLU A 313 -8.27 -9.77 -9.08
N ARG A 314 -7.47 -9.43 -10.11
CA ARG A 314 -7.98 -9.17 -11.47
C ARG A 314 -6.94 -9.39 -12.56
N ALA A 315 -7.44 -9.59 -13.79
CA ALA A 315 -6.58 -9.60 -14.97
C ALA A 315 -6.01 -8.21 -15.29
N LEU A 316 -4.79 -8.20 -15.81
CA LEU A 316 -4.15 -7.01 -16.36
C LEU A 316 -4.68 -6.70 -17.77
N THR A 317 -4.87 -5.41 -18.07
CA THR A 317 -5.05 -4.95 -19.44
C THR A 317 -3.72 -5.01 -20.21
N LYS A 318 -3.77 -4.94 -21.55
CA LYS A 318 -2.54 -4.90 -22.38
C LYS A 318 -1.61 -3.76 -21.98
N HIS A 319 -2.19 -2.59 -21.70
CA HIS A 319 -1.43 -1.42 -21.28
C HIS A 319 -0.77 -1.63 -19.90
N GLU A 320 -1.50 -2.23 -18.96
CA GLU A 320 -0.94 -2.57 -17.65
C GLU A 320 0.16 -3.63 -17.73
N VAL A 321 0.08 -4.58 -18.67
CA VAL A 321 1.19 -5.53 -18.92
C VAL A 321 2.47 -4.78 -19.32
N TRP A 322 2.36 -3.77 -20.19
CA TRP A 322 3.49 -2.92 -20.55
C TRP A 322 4.01 -2.11 -19.36
N LEU A 323 3.11 -1.48 -18.60
CA LEU A 323 3.48 -0.74 -17.39
C LEU A 323 4.16 -1.66 -16.36
N ARG A 324 3.70 -2.89 -16.17
CA ARG A 324 4.34 -3.85 -15.26
C ARG A 324 5.74 -4.23 -15.73
N GLY A 325 5.97 -4.41 -17.03
CA GLY A 325 7.31 -4.58 -17.58
C GLY A 325 8.22 -3.38 -17.27
N LEU A 326 7.69 -2.16 -17.44
CA LEU A 326 8.40 -0.92 -17.10
C LEU A 326 8.71 -0.82 -15.60
N GLU A 327 7.77 -1.19 -14.73
CA GLU A 327 7.91 -1.17 -13.28
C GLU A 327 8.94 -2.18 -12.77
N LEU A 328 8.94 -3.41 -13.30
CA LEU A 328 9.96 -4.41 -12.97
C LEU A 328 11.35 -3.93 -13.41
N ALA A 329 11.47 -3.37 -14.61
CA ALA A 329 12.73 -2.78 -15.07
C ALA A 329 13.18 -1.61 -14.18
N ALA A 330 12.26 -0.73 -13.80
CA ALA A 330 12.55 0.39 -12.90
C ALA A 330 13.03 -0.11 -11.53
N ALA A 331 12.38 -1.12 -10.97
CA ALA A 331 12.76 -1.74 -9.69
C ALA A 331 14.14 -2.39 -9.75
N CYS A 332 14.40 -3.26 -10.73
CA CYS A 332 15.71 -3.90 -10.89
C CYS A 332 16.85 -2.88 -11.12
N MET A 333 16.54 -1.70 -11.65
CA MET A 333 17.50 -0.63 -11.91
C MET A 333 17.60 0.41 -10.78
N GLY A 334 16.87 0.24 -9.67
CA GLY A 334 16.96 1.08 -8.48
C GLY A 334 16.28 2.44 -8.61
N PHE A 335 15.28 2.57 -9.49
CA PHE A 335 14.43 3.76 -9.50
C PHE A 335 13.51 3.78 -8.28
N ARG A 336 13.17 4.98 -7.82
CA ARG A 336 12.33 5.16 -6.63
C ARG A 336 10.85 5.01 -6.98
N GLU A 337 10.12 4.22 -6.20
CA GLU A 337 8.66 4.07 -6.32
C GLU A 337 7.88 5.34 -5.95
N ASP A 338 8.43 6.16 -5.05
CA ASP A 338 7.79 7.37 -4.51
C ASP A 338 8.04 8.65 -5.35
N ALA A 339 8.15 8.47 -6.67
CA ALA A 339 8.31 9.54 -7.65
C ALA A 339 7.34 9.37 -8.83
N ILE A 340 7.02 10.50 -9.48
CA ILE A 340 6.22 10.52 -10.71
C ILE A 340 7.15 10.52 -11.92
N TYR A 341 6.94 9.58 -12.83
CA TYR A 341 7.71 9.45 -14.05
C TYR A 341 6.89 9.77 -15.31
N ASP A 342 7.59 10.24 -16.34
CA ASP A 342 7.12 10.09 -17.71
C ASP A 342 7.53 8.68 -18.18
N PRO A 343 6.57 7.84 -18.62
CA PRO A 343 6.86 6.44 -18.87
C PRO A 343 7.86 6.24 -20.03
N ASP A 344 7.77 7.06 -21.07
CA ASP A 344 8.66 6.97 -22.23
C ASP A 344 10.08 7.46 -21.92
N ALA A 345 10.19 8.56 -21.17
CA ALA A 345 11.47 9.09 -20.74
C ALA A 345 12.18 8.09 -19.81
N LEU A 346 11.44 7.43 -18.93
CA LEU A 346 11.99 6.39 -18.07
C LEU A 346 12.46 5.19 -18.88
N ALA A 347 11.64 4.68 -19.81
CA ALA A 347 11.99 3.59 -20.70
C ALA A 347 13.27 3.89 -21.51
N ARG A 348 13.34 5.07 -22.15
CA ARG A 348 14.53 5.53 -22.90
C ARG A 348 15.78 5.59 -22.02
N ARG A 349 15.64 6.10 -20.79
CA ARG A 349 16.75 6.16 -19.83
C ARG A 349 17.26 4.75 -19.50
N MET A 350 16.38 3.79 -19.26
CA MET A 350 16.78 2.40 -18.99
C MET A 350 17.40 1.71 -20.20
N LEU A 351 16.85 1.93 -21.40
CA LEU A 351 17.42 1.43 -22.65
C LEU A 351 18.83 1.97 -22.90
N SER A 352 19.07 3.26 -22.67
CA SER A 352 20.40 3.86 -22.84
C SER A 352 21.47 3.18 -21.97
N PHE A 353 21.08 2.71 -20.78
CA PHE A 353 21.97 1.98 -19.89
C PHE A 353 22.30 0.57 -20.41
N VAL A 354 21.29 -0.16 -20.90
CA VAL A 354 21.49 -1.49 -21.48
C VAL A 354 22.34 -1.40 -22.76
N ARG A 355 22.15 -0.34 -23.57
CA ARG A 355 22.90 -0.08 -24.80
C ARG A 355 24.33 0.45 -24.57
N ALA A 356 24.64 0.94 -23.37
CA ALA A 356 25.96 1.49 -23.08
C ALA A 356 27.05 0.43 -23.25
N ARG A 357 28.07 0.74 -24.06
CA ARG A 357 29.22 -0.15 -24.31
C ARG A 357 30.05 -0.29 -23.04
N GLU A 358 29.87 -1.41 -22.36
CA GLU A 358 30.63 -1.86 -21.21
C GLU A 358 30.97 -3.34 -21.44
N ASP A 359 31.98 -3.85 -20.73
CA ASP A 359 32.26 -5.28 -20.71
C ASP A 359 31.13 -5.97 -19.93
N VAL A 360 30.24 -6.64 -20.65
CA VAL A 360 29.10 -7.36 -20.07
C VAL A 360 29.40 -8.85 -20.21
N PRO A 361 29.36 -9.64 -19.12
CA PRO A 361 29.53 -11.08 -19.21
C PRO A 361 28.54 -11.69 -20.21
N PRO A 362 28.93 -12.75 -20.95
CA PRO A 362 28.01 -13.43 -21.87
C PRO A 362 26.83 -14.04 -21.10
N LEU A 363 25.72 -14.30 -21.80
CA LEU A 363 24.56 -14.97 -21.21
C LEU A 363 24.83 -16.47 -21.03
N THR A 364 25.62 -16.78 -20.01
CA THR A 364 25.94 -18.13 -19.53
C THR A 364 25.68 -18.22 -18.03
N GLU A 365 25.71 -19.41 -17.45
CA GLU A 365 25.59 -19.58 -15.99
C GLU A 365 26.66 -18.78 -15.23
N GLU A 366 27.92 -18.85 -15.66
CA GLU A 366 29.04 -18.10 -15.07
C GLU A 366 28.88 -16.58 -15.28
N GLY A 367 28.38 -16.16 -16.44
CA GLY A 367 28.12 -14.75 -16.72
C GLY A 367 26.99 -14.18 -15.88
N LEU A 368 25.90 -14.93 -15.65
CA LEU A 368 24.84 -14.57 -14.72
C LEU A 368 25.37 -14.50 -13.27
N ALA A 369 26.16 -15.49 -12.84
CA ALA A 369 26.78 -15.48 -11.52
C ALA A 369 27.70 -14.27 -11.31
N THR A 370 28.47 -13.90 -12.34
CA THR A 370 29.31 -12.70 -12.33
C THR A 370 28.46 -11.44 -12.24
N ALA A 371 27.43 -11.31 -13.07
CA ALA A 371 26.53 -10.16 -13.06
C ALA A 371 25.77 -10.02 -11.73
N ALA A 372 25.37 -11.12 -11.11
CA ALA A 372 24.68 -11.13 -9.82
C ALA A 372 25.49 -10.47 -8.69
N GLN A 373 26.83 -10.51 -8.75
CA GLN A 373 27.70 -9.82 -7.78
C GLN A 373 27.54 -8.29 -7.81
N PHE A 374 27.05 -7.75 -8.93
CA PHE A 374 26.79 -6.32 -9.11
C PHE A 374 25.29 -5.97 -9.01
N GLY A 375 24.45 -6.93 -8.62
CA GLY A 375 23.02 -6.77 -8.36
C GLY A 375 22.11 -6.83 -9.60
N SER A 376 20.81 -6.68 -9.37
CA SER A 376 19.75 -6.84 -10.39
C SER A 376 19.96 -5.99 -11.64
N ARG A 377 20.51 -4.79 -11.49
CA ARG A 377 20.80 -3.90 -12.62
C ARG A 377 21.80 -4.50 -13.61
N ALA A 378 22.83 -5.19 -13.11
CA ALA A 378 23.81 -5.86 -13.94
C ALA A 378 23.25 -7.15 -14.56
N LEU A 379 22.43 -7.90 -13.81
CA LEU A 379 21.70 -9.06 -14.34
C LEU A 379 20.80 -8.68 -15.51
N VAL A 380 19.98 -7.63 -15.36
CA VAL A 380 19.11 -7.14 -16.44
C VAL A 380 19.93 -6.80 -17.69
N LYS A 381 21.08 -6.14 -17.52
CA LYS A 381 21.96 -5.79 -18.65
C LYS A 381 22.56 -7.04 -19.31
N CYS A 382 23.04 -8.01 -18.54
CA CYS A 382 23.56 -9.29 -19.03
C CYS A 382 22.52 -10.03 -19.87
N ILE A 383 21.30 -10.20 -19.33
CA ILE A 383 20.21 -10.90 -20.00
C ILE A 383 19.79 -10.16 -21.28
N ALA A 384 19.57 -8.85 -21.21
CA ALA A 384 19.10 -8.07 -22.35
C ALA A 384 20.13 -8.03 -23.50
N ARG A 385 21.44 -8.00 -23.17
CA ARG A 385 22.52 -8.06 -24.18
C ARG A 385 22.61 -9.43 -24.83
N GLY A 386 22.55 -10.52 -24.05
CA GLY A 386 22.51 -11.88 -24.61
C GLY A 386 21.32 -12.10 -25.55
N LEU A 387 20.14 -11.61 -25.16
CA LEU A 387 18.94 -11.63 -26.01
C LEU A 387 19.15 -10.89 -27.35
N ALA A 388 19.83 -9.74 -27.32
CA ALA A 388 20.11 -8.95 -28.52
C ALA A 388 21.15 -9.57 -29.44
N GLU A 389 22.10 -10.34 -28.90
CA GLU A 389 23.17 -11.00 -29.66
C GLU A 389 22.69 -12.31 -30.30
N ASP A 390 21.96 -13.14 -29.55
CA ASP A 390 21.54 -14.47 -30.00
C ASP A 390 20.12 -14.51 -30.61
N GLY A 391 19.32 -13.48 -30.37
CA GLY A 391 17.92 -13.38 -30.84
C GLY A 391 16.93 -14.33 -30.15
N ALA A 392 17.40 -15.21 -29.27
CA ALA A 392 16.60 -16.14 -28.47
C ALA A 392 17.34 -16.55 -27.19
N ILE A 393 16.58 -17.05 -26.20
CA ILE A 393 17.14 -17.59 -24.96
C ILE A 393 17.65 -19.01 -25.21
N PRO A 394 18.93 -19.32 -24.91
CA PRO A 394 19.44 -20.69 -24.95
C PRO A 394 18.65 -21.62 -24.03
N ARG A 395 18.35 -22.86 -24.45
CA ARG A 395 17.48 -23.78 -23.70
C ARG A 395 18.01 -24.12 -22.31
N ASP A 396 19.32 -24.27 -22.21
CA ASP A 396 20.07 -24.51 -20.97
C ASP A 396 19.99 -23.33 -19.99
N MET A 397 19.76 -22.11 -20.47
CA MET A 397 19.61 -20.92 -19.63
C MET A 397 18.22 -20.74 -19.02
N VAL A 398 17.20 -21.44 -19.55
CA VAL A 398 15.80 -21.28 -19.10
C VAL A 398 15.61 -21.50 -17.59
N PRO A 399 16.16 -22.56 -16.95
CA PRO A 399 16.00 -22.77 -15.51
C PRO A 399 16.64 -21.67 -14.67
N HIS A 400 17.80 -21.14 -15.10
CA HIS A 400 18.49 -20.07 -14.40
C HIS A 400 17.70 -18.76 -14.47
N LEU A 401 17.16 -18.41 -15.64
CA LEU A 401 16.33 -17.22 -15.82
C LEU A 401 14.98 -17.33 -15.09
N ALA A 402 14.39 -18.53 -15.03
CA ALA A 402 13.16 -18.78 -14.29
C ALA A 402 13.31 -18.57 -12.78
N ALA A 403 14.53 -18.70 -12.24
CA ALA A 403 14.85 -18.45 -10.83
C ALA A 403 15.00 -16.96 -10.47
N ILE A 404 15.14 -16.08 -11.48
CA ILE A 404 15.23 -14.62 -11.33
C ILE A 404 14.16 -13.93 -12.21
N PRO A 405 12.87 -14.15 -11.90
CA PRO A 405 11.77 -13.77 -12.78
C PRO A 405 11.63 -12.26 -12.97
N ASP A 406 11.91 -11.47 -11.93
CA ASP A 406 11.80 -10.00 -11.99
C ASP A 406 12.85 -9.42 -12.95
N GLU A 407 14.12 -9.84 -12.84
CA GLU A 407 15.21 -9.45 -13.74
C GLU A 407 14.98 -9.94 -15.17
N THR A 408 14.49 -11.18 -15.33
CA THR A 408 14.22 -11.76 -16.65
C THR A 408 13.08 -11.02 -17.35
N ALA A 409 11.97 -10.74 -16.66
CA ALA A 409 10.87 -9.96 -17.21
C ALA A 409 11.31 -8.53 -17.55
N ALA A 410 12.11 -7.89 -16.70
CA ALA A 410 12.69 -6.56 -16.95
C ALA A 410 13.56 -6.54 -18.23
N ALA A 411 14.46 -7.51 -18.39
CA ALA A 411 15.32 -7.62 -19.56
C ALA A 411 14.52 -7.87 -20.85
N MET A 412 13.52 -8.76 -20.80
CA MET A 412 12.63 -9.05 -21.93
C MET A 412 11.76 -7.84 -22.29
N PHE A 413 11.31 -7.06 -21.30
CA PHE A 413 10.61 -5.80 -21.53
C PHE A 413 11.49 -4.83 -22.30
N LEU A 414 12.71 -4.56 -21.82
CA LEU A 414 13.64 -3.64 -22.48
C LEU A 414 14.00 -4.11 -23.89
N PHE A 415 14.28 -5.40 -24.08
CA PHE A 415 14.52 -5.99 -25.40
C PHE A 415 13.32 -5.79 -26.36
N SER A 416 12.09 -5.92 -25.86
CA SER A 416 10.88 -5.73 -26.68
C SER A 416 10.72 -4.30 -27.22
N LEU A 417 11.35 -3.32 -26.58
CA LEU A 417 11.39 -1.92 -27.00
C LEU A 417 12.48 -1.64 -28.05
N GLU A 418 13.45 -2.54 -28.28
CA GLU A 418 14.54 -2.27 -29.23
C GLU A 418 14.09 -2.35 -30.70
N GLY A 419 12.98 -3.05 -30.99
CA GLY A 419 12.43 -3.20 -32.33
C GLY A 419 11.42 -2.12 -32.75
N THR A 420 11.44 -0.93 -32.14
CA THR A 420 10.49 0.19 -32.40
C THR A 420 11.11 1.48 -32.92
N GLU A 421 12.43 1.54 -33.12
CA GLU A 421 13.09 2.68 -33.80
C GLU A 421 13.04 2.59 -35.33
#